data_AF-A0A7S0AGE5-F1
#
_entry.id   AF-A0A7S0AGE5-F1
#
_cell.length_a   1.000
_cell.length_b   1.000
_cell.length_c   1.000
_cell.angle_alpha   90.00
_cell.angle_beta   90.00
_cell.angle_gamma   90.00
#
_symmetry.space_group_name_H-M   'P 1'
#
loop_
_entity.id
_entity.type
_entity.pdbx_description
1 polymer ?
#
loop_
_entity_poly.entity_id
_entity_poly.type
_entity_poly.pdbx_seq_one_letter_code
_entity_poly.pdbx_strand_id
1 'polypeptide(L)'
;MPDRAPKQTLESFCQVCFDGDLTLLTQMLDSEDPINGFQGDINEHLQDYTALHYAAVNGQTECVEALLKARADPHMKTRMPKGKGPTDGRTAMQVADDWGWDDIVAILKAAEAKESKGDYILGGPLNNAKIYPSGLSATGRDPAQVKRVTQKVSSTCRPYFLEVLEHPSSVGLMFPGQGSQYVNMLSGVKDMPAVKEMLATARDILGWDALDVCLHGPGSKLDQTEFCNPLLFIGGLAGLEKLKQEVPEAASRPGAVAGLGVGDLTALVAAGVLTFRDGLKVVKARAEALKEASATGEAQALLSVAGMRRDKLEGVCRQVRDEIGSSATCYISSVLFPRGATCGGTRTAMERLERLAKANGALQAKLTTSLGALHTPLMAPAAAKFEAALREASVRMSPPKCDVYMNCTGGPVYAGSSPHAIIPLLVRQLTEPVLWEAVVKAMIQAGISEFYEVGPMKQLKAMMKRIDGAMFERTTNVEV
;
A
#
# COMPACT_ATOMS: atom_id res chain seq x y z
N MET A 1 21.17 -1.07 -41.02
CA MET A 1 20.27 -0.55 -39.97
C MET A 1 20.67 0.89 -39.75
N PRO A 2 19.79 1.89 -39.87
CA PRO A 2 20.20 3.26 -39.56
C PRO A 2 20.40 3.38 -38.04
N ASP A 3 21.50 4.03 -37.65
CA ASP A 3 21.87 4.35 -36.27
C ASP A 3 20.66 4.91 -35.51
N ARG A 4 20.26 4.24 -34.42
CA ARG A 4 19.34 4.86 -33.46
C ARG A 4 20.13 5.92 -32.70
N ALA A 5 19.78 7.19 -32.90
CA ALA A 5 20.28 8.29 -32.11
C ALA A 5 20.12 8.00 -30.59
N PRO A 6 21.07 8.44 -29.75
CA PRO A 6 21.00 8.21 -28.30
C PRO A 6 19.76 8.88 -27.71
N LYS A 7 19.01 8.14 -26.87
CA LYS A 7 17.86 8.72 -26.16
C LYS A 7 18.35 9.75 -25.15
N GLN A 8 17.67 10.90 -25.09
CA GLN A 8 17.92 11.90 -24.06
C GLN A 8 17.68 11.33 -22.66
N THR A 9 18.61 11.56 -21.74
CA THR A 9 18.56 11.06 -20.37
C THR A 9 18.06 12.16 -19.43
N LEU A 10 17.67 11.80 -18.22
CA LEU A 10 17.35 12.78 -17.18
C LEU A 10 18.56 13.67 -16.88
N GLU A 11 19.76 13.11 -16.95
CA GLU A 11 21.02 13.84 -16.80
C GLU A 11 21.21 14.91 -17.88
N SER A 12 21.06 14.55 -19.16
CA SER A 12 21.18 15.54 -20.25
C SER A 12 20.07 16.58 -20.19
N PHE A 13 18.85 16.19 -19.82
CA PHE A 13 17.71 17.09 -19.68
C PHE A 13 17.91 18.12 -18.56
N CYS A 14 18.33 17.69 -17.37
CA CYS A 14 18.66 18.59 -16.28
C CYS A 14 19.86 19.48 -16.59
N GLN A 15 20.87 18.97 -17.29
CA GLN A 15 22.04 19.74 -17.71
C GLN A 15 21.64 20.88 -18.66
N VAL A 16 20.79 20.60 -19.65
CA VAL A 16 20.24 21.62 -20.56
C VAL A 16 19.46 22.71 -19.82
N CYS A 17 18.68 22.32 -18.81
CA CYS A 17 17.96 23.26 -17.95
C CYS A 17 18.90 24.16 -17.14
N PHE A 18 20.00 23.57 -16.62
CA PHE A 18 21.03 24.31 -15.90
C PHE A 18 21.80 25.26 -16.81
N ASP A 19 22.19 24.81 -18.01
CA ASP A 19 22.99 25.57 -18.96
C ASP A 19 22.21 26.71 -19.65
N GLY A 20 20.88 26.68 -19.58
CA GLY A 20 20.03 27.71 -20.19
C GLY A 20 19.82 27.53 -21.70
N ASP A 21 20.07 26.33 -22.24
CA ASP A 21 19.83 26.07 -23.67
C ASP A 21 18.33 25.89 -23.93
N LEU A 22 17.62 27.02 -24.04
CA LEU A 22 16.18 27.05 -24.29
C LEU A 22 15.80 26.35 -25.61
N THR A 23 16.69 26.40 -26.61
CA THR A 23 16.41 25.80 -27.93
C THR A 23 16.37 24.29 -27.81
N LEU A 24 17.41 23.70 -27.20
CA LEU A 24 17.47 22.27 -26.97
C LEU A 24 16.42 21.84 -25.94
N LEU A 25 16.18 22.63 -24.88
CA LEU A 25 15.12 22.36 -23.92
C LEU A 25 13.76 22.27 -24.60
N THR A 26 13.43 23.20 -25.50
CA THR A 26 12.15 23.20 -26.21
C THR A 26 12.01 21.95 -27.10
N GLN A 27 13.10 21.52 -27.75
CA GLN A 27 13.12 20.25 -28.51
C GLN A 27 12.94 19.04 -27.59
N MET A 28 13.57 19.06 -26.41
CA MET A 28 13.43 17.99 -25.42
C MET A 28 12.04 17.94 -24.77
N LEU A 29 11.39 19.08 -24.60
CA LEU A 29 10.02 19.16 -24.09
C LEU A 29 8.99 18.68 -25.12
N ASP A 30 9.34 18.68 -26.41
CA ASP A 30 8.53 18.05 -27.43
C ASP A 30 8.62 16.53 -27.35
N SER A 31 7.74 15.95 -26.54
CA SER A 31 7.62 14.49 -26.42
C SER A 31 7.26 13.79 -27.74
N GLU A 32 6.84 14.52 -28.80
CA GLU A 32 6.59 13.99 -30.16
C GLU A 32 7.87 13.79 -30.94
N ASP A 33 8.94 14.52 -30.62
CA ASP A 33 10.24 14.36 -31.27
C ASP A 33 10.83 12.99 -30.88
N PRO A 34 10.93 12.05 -31.84
CA PRO A 34 11.42 10.71 -31.55
C PRO A 34 12.94 10.65 -31.37
N ILE A 35 13.65 11.73 -31.71
CA ILE A 35 15.11 11.86 -31.68
C ILE A 35 15.54 12.69 -30.47
N ASN A 36 14.95 13.87 -30.26
CA ASN A 36 15.39 14.81 -29.22
C ASN A 36 14.44 14.90 -28.03
N GLY A 37 13.20 14.40 -28.13
CA GLY A 37 12.21 14.51 -27.05
C GLY A 37 12.62 13.71 -25.81
N PHE A 38 12.68 14.37 -24.66
CA PHE A 38 12.85 13.72 -23.36
C PHE A 38 11.56 12.96 -22.99
N GLN A 39 11.71 11.68 -22.65
CA GLN A 39 10.59 10.76 -22.44
C GLN A 39 10.38 10.40 -20.96
N GLY A 40 11.17 10.98 -20.05
CA GLY A 40 11.05 10.79 -18.60
C GLY A 40 10.07 11.77 -17.96
N ASP A 41 9.96 11.74 -16.63
CA ASP A 41 9.19 12.74 -15.91
C ASP A 41 10.02 14.01 -15.66
N ILE A 42 9.49 15.14 -16.11
CA ILE A 42 10.03 16.50 -15.87
C ILE A 42 10.18 16.82 -14.37
N ASN A 43 9.41 16.13 -13.51
CA ASN A 43 9.43 16.28 -12.05
C ASN A 43 10.30 15.23 -11.33
N GLU A 44 11.00 14.38 -12.08
CA GLU A 44 11.94 13.42 -11.49
C GLU A 44 13.17 14.14 -10.95
N HIS A 45 13.66 13.70 -9.79
CA HIS A 45 14.91 14.21 -9.23
C HIS A 45 16.10 13.51 -9.84
N LEU A 46 17.00 14.28 -10.43
CA LEU A 46 18.38 13.87 -10.65
C LEU A 46 19.17 14.21 -9.38
N GLN A 47 19.67 13.19 -8.69
CA GLN A 47 20.20 13.34 -7.33
C GLN A 47 19.13 13.97 -6.41
N ASP A 48 19.35 15.21 -5.97
CA ASP A 48 18.48 15.90 -5.02
C ASP A 48 17.54 16.93 -5.69
N TYR A 49 17.77 17.27 -6.96
CA TYR A 49 17.10 18.38 -7.67
C TYR A 49 16.29 17.89 -8.87
N THR A 50 15.18 18.58 -9.18
CA THR A 50 14.47 18.41 -10.45
C THR A 50 14.99 19.37 -11.50
N ALA A 51 14.60 19.19 -12.77
CA ALA A 51 14.92 20.12 -13.86
C ALA A 51 14.56 21.59 -13.53
N LEU A 52 13.42 21.80 -12.86
CA LEU A 52 12.99 23.14 -12.42
C LEU A 52 13.92 23.75 -11.37
N HIS A 53 14.47 22.95 -10.46
CA HIS A 53 15.48 23.40 -9.50
C HIS A 53 16.78 23.76 -10.22
N TYR A 54 17.24 22.94 -11.17
CA TYR A 54 18.47 23.21 -11.92
C TYR A 54 18.40 24.51 -12.73
N ALA A 55 17.27 24.79 -13.39
CA ALA A 55 17.06 26.07 -14.08
C ALA A 55 17.02 27.25 -13.09
N ALA A 56 16.34 27.09 -11.95
CA ALA A 56 16.20 28.13 -10.93
C ALA A 56 17.52 28.46 -10.20
N VAL A 57 18.37 27.46 -9.91
CA VAL A 57 19.69 27.68 -9.30
C VAL A 57 20.55 28.60 -10.17
N ASN A 58 20.51 28.40 -11.48
CA ASN A 58 21.41 29.06 -12.42
C ASN A 58 20.77 30.25 -13.16
N GLY A 59 19.67 30.82 -12.64
CA GLY A 59 19.10 32.06 -13.18
C GLY A 59 18.48 31.93 -14.57
N GLN A 60 18.03 30.74 -14.97
CA GLN A 60 17.54 30.48 -16.33
C GLN A 60 16.04 30.76 -16.46
N THR A 61 15.67 32.04 -16.48
CA THR A 61 14.27 32.51 -16.45
C THR A 61 13.41 31.90 -17.57
N GLU A 62 13.91 31.90 -18.80
CA GLU A 62 13.16 31.38 -19.96
C GLU A 62 12.97 29.85 -19.87
N CYS A 63 13.97 29.12 -19.35
CA CYS A 63 13.86 27.70 -19.09
C CYS A 63 12.84 27.39 -17.98
N VAL A 64 12.80 28.19 -16.91
CA VAL A 64 11.79 28.08 -15.85
C VAL A 64 10.38 28.23 -16.43
N GLU A 65 10.16 29.26 -17.26
CA GLU A 65 8.86 29.47 -17.91
C GLU A 65 8.49 28.30 -18.85
N ALA A 66 9.44 27.80 -19.63
CA ALA A 66 9.24 26.66 -20.52
C ALA A 66 8.87 25.38 -19.75
N LEU A 67 9.57 25.09 -18.65
CA LEU A 67 9.29 23.95 -17.78
C LEU A 67 7.91 24.06 -17.12
N LEU A 68 7.54 25.24 -16.61
CA LEU A 68 6.21 25.47 -16.04
C LEU A 68 5.10 25.32 -17.08
N LYS A 69 5.30 25.82 -18.30
CA LYS A 69 4.38 25.61 -19.43
C LYS A 69 4.23 24.13 -19.78
N ALA A 70 5.30 23.36 -19.61
CA ALA A 70 5.32 21.90 -19.73
C ALA A 70 4.83 21.15 -18.48
N ARG A 71 4.21 21.85 -17.51
CA ARG A 71 3.65 21.31 -16.26
C ARG A 71 4.68 20.73 -15.28
N ALA A 72 5.87 21.33 -15.21
CA ALA A 72 6.73 21.15 -14.04
C ALA A 72 6.02 21.67 -12.78
N ASP A 73 6.12 20.92 -11.70
CA ASP A 73 5.44 21.16 -10.43
C ASP A 73 6.24 22.18 -9.60
N PRO A 74 5.71 23.40 -9.38
CA PRO A 74 6.44 24.45 -8.66
C PRO A 74 6.55 24.15 -7.16
N HIS A 75 5.68 23.30 -6.61
CA HIS A 75 5.69 22.91 -5.19
C HIS A 75 6.67 21.78 -4.89
N MET A 76 7.33 21.22 -5.91
CA MET A 76 8.29 20.15 -5.73
C MET A 76 9.45 20.63 -4.85
N LYS A 77 9.82 19.79 -3.88
CA LYS A 77 10.96 20.07 -2.99
C LYS A 77 12.19 19.24 -3.36
N THR A 78 13.36 19.72 -3.00
CA THR A 78 14.61 18.94 -3.05
C THR A 78 14.48 17.65 -2.23
N ARG A 79 15.10 16.54 -2.70
CA ARG A 79 15.14 15.30 -1.91
C ARG A 79 16.02 15.49 -0.68
N MET A 80 15.56 14.94 0.43
CA MET A 80 16.29 14.94 1.70
C MET A 80 16.30 13.52 2.26
N PRO A 81 17.28 12.67 1.91
CA PRO A 81 17.30 11.25 2.28
C PRO A 81 17.29 10.98 3.80
N LYS A 82 17.73 11.97 4.61
CA LYS A 82 17.68 11.95 6.09
C LYS A 82 16.55 12.81 6.66
N GLY A 83 15.69 13.38 5.81
CA GLY A 83 14.55 14.19 6.22
C GLY A 83 13.54 13.36 7.01
N LYS A 84 12.90 14.02 7.97
CA LYS A 84 11.94 13.44 8.91
C LYS A 84 10.49 13.82 8.58
N GLY A 85 10.27 14.76 7.66
CA GLY A 85 8.91 15.17 7.30
C GLY A 85 8.78 16.06 6.06
N PRO A 86 7.54 16.41 5.69
CA PRO A 86 7.19 17.17 4.47
C PRO A 86 7.66 18.63 4.46
N THR A 87 8.15 19.13 5.59
CA THR A 87 8.72 20.48 5.70
C THR A 87 10.17 20.53 5.24
N ASP A 88 10.88 19.40 5.20
CA ASP A 88 12.29 19.34 4.81
C ASP A 88 12.48 19.56 3.31
N GLY A 89 13.63 20.12 2.91
CA GLY A 89 13.94 20.46 1.52
C GLY A 89 13.47 21.85 1.11
N ARG A 90 13.89 22.31 -0.08
CA ARG A 90 13.60 23.64 -0.64
C ARG A 90 12.77 23.50 -1.91
N THR A 91 11.83 24.41 -2.19
CA THR A 91 11.21 24.49 -3.54
C THR A 91 12.13 25.22 -4.51
N ALA A 92 11.86 25.13 -5.82
CA ALA A 92 12.62 25.89 -6.82
C ALA A 92 12.58 27.41 -6.55
N MET A 93 11.46 27.93 -6.03
CA MET A 93 11.34 29.34 -5.62
C MET A 93 12.30 29.67 -4.48
N GLN A 94 12.33 28.83 -3.45
CA GLN A 94 13.21 29.04 -2.30
C GLN A 94 14.69 28.89 -2.66
N VAL A 95 15.00 28.10 -3.68
CA VAL A 95 16.36 27.99 -4.22
C VAL A 95 16.70 29.23 -5.05
N ALA A 96 15.81 29.72 -5.92
CA ALA A 96 16.03 30.96 -6.67
C ALA A 96 16.28 32.17 -5.74
N ASP A 97 15.52 32.25 -4.64
CA ASP A 97 15.66 33.28 -3.60
C ASP A 97 17.06 33.24 -2.94
N ASP A 98 17.58 32.04 -2.62
CA ASP A 98 18.93 31.89 -2.04
C ASP A 98 20.04 32.43 -2.97
N TRP A 99 19.81 32.44 -4.28
CA TRP A 99 20.75 32.93 -5.30
C TRP A 99 20.44 34.35 -5.81
N GLY A 100 19.36 34.99 -5.33
CA GLY A 100 19.00 36.37 -5.67
C GLY A 100 18.32 36.55 -7.02
N TRP A 101 17.64 35.53 -7.55
CA TRP A 101 16.91 35.60 -8.82
C TRP A 101 15.46 36.07 -8.62
N ASP A 102 15.28 37.37 -8.33
CA ASP A 102 13.98 37.97 -7.96
C ASP A 102 12.87 37.78 -9.02
N ASP A 103 13.24 37.80 -10.30
CA ASP A 103 12.35 37.58 -11.43
C ASP A 103 11.81 36.14 -11.45
N ILE A 104 12.69 35.16 -11.25
CA ILE A 104 12.33 33.74 -11.15
C ILE A 104 11.46 33.50 -9.90
N VAL A 105 11.77 34.13 -8.78
CA VAL A 105 10.96 34.06 -7.56
C VAL A 105 9.54 34.55 -7.84
N ALA A 106 9.38 35.68 -8.55
CA ALA A 106 8.06 36.20 -8.90
C ALA A 106 7.26 35.23 -9.80
N ILE A 107 7.93 34.63 -10.80
CA ILE A 107 7.32 33.64 -11.71
C ILE A 107 6.87 32.40 -10.94
N LEU A 108 7.75 31.82 -10.12
CA LEU A 108 7.46 30.59 -9.38
C LEU A 108 6.40 30.83 -8.30
N LYS A 109 6.41 31.98 -7.63
CA LYS A 109 5.35 32.38 -6.69
C LYS A 109 3.98 32.46 -7.37
N ALA A 110 3.93 33.01 -8.59
CA ALA A 110 2.70 33.06 -9.36
C ALA A 110 2.24 31.67 -9.82
N ALA A 111 3.17 30.75 -10.09
CA ALA A 111 2.88 29.36 -10.44
C ALA A 111 2.38 28.55 -9.21
N GLU A 112 3.07 28.65 -8.07
CA GLU A 112 2.67 28.01 -6.81
C GLU A 112 1.27 28.44 -6.37
N ALA A 113 0.88 29.70 -6.61
CA ALA A 113 -0.46 30.20 -6.29
C ALA A 113 -1.57 29.63 -7.19
N LYS A 114 -1.23 29.18 -8.41
CA LYS A 114 -2.18 28.62 -9.39
C LYS A 114 -2.28 27.10 -9.31
N GLU A 115 -1.18 26.44 -8.97
CA GLU A 115 -1.09 24.98 -8.90
C GLU A 115 -1.41 24.46 -7.50
N SER A 116 -2.22 23.41 -7.42
CA SER A 116 -2.47 22.73 -6.14
C SER A 116 -1.22 21.95 -5.70
N LYS A 117 -0.91 21.99 -4.41
CA LYS A 117 0.16 21.17 -3.83
C LYS A 117 -0.16 19.68 -3.99
N GLY A 118 0.73 18.92 -4.63
CA GLY A 118 0.59 17.48 -4.82
C GLY A 118 0.87 16.66 -3.54
N ASP A 119 0.69 15.35 -3.64
CA ASP A 119 1.12 14.40 -2.59
C ASP A 119 2.59 14.00 -2.79
N TYR A 120 3.34 13.88 -1.70
CA TYR A 120 4.77 13.55 -1.72
C TYR A 120 5.13 12.56 -0.62
N ILE A 121 6.19 11.77 -0.84
CA ILE A 121 6.71 10.82 0.14
C ILE A 121 7.23 11.59 1.36
N LEU A 122 6.69 11.28 2.54
CA LEU A 122 6.92 12.05 3.77
C LEU A 122 8.20 11.67 4.55
N GLY A 123 8.99 10.70 4.07
CA GLY A 123 10.22 10.28 4.75
C GLY A 123 10.97 9.12 4.06
N GLY A 124 12.17 8.82 4.57
CA GLY A 124 13.04 7.76 4.03
C GLY A 124 13.87 8.19 2.82
N PRO A 125 14.56 7.25 2.14
CA PRO A 125 15.50 7.57 1.04
C PRO A 125 14.88 8.31 -0.16
N LEU A 126 13.54 8.28 -0.30
CA LEU A 126 12.78 8.94 -1.36
C LEU A 126 11.94 10.12 -0.84
N ASN A 127 12.26 10.67 0.34
CA ASN A 127 11.56 11.83 0.90
C ASN A 127 11.46 12.96 -0.13
N ASN A 128 10.28 13.58 -0.24
CA ASN A 128 9.89 14.59 -1.22
C ASN A 128 9.77 14.13 -2.68
N ALA A 129 9.92 12.83 -2.98
CA ALA A 129 9.53 12.33 -4.30
C ALA A 129 8.01 12.42 -4.48
N LYS A 130 7.58 12.71 -5.71
CA LYS A 130 6.15 12.82 -6.07
C LYS A 130 5.44 11.49 -5.83
N ILE A 131 4.30 11.56 -5.14
CA ILE A 131 3.31 10.49 -5.16
C ILE A 131 2.37 10.87 -6.28
N TYR A 132 2.42 10.14 -7.39
CA TYR A 132 1.38 10.27 -8.41
C TYR A 132 0.10 9.73 -7.78
N PRO A 133 -0.99 10.50 -7.67
CA PRO A 133 -2.30 9.90 -7.46
C PRO A 133 -2.51 8.89 -8.60
N SER A 134 -3.12 7.74 -8.35
CA SER A 134 -3.83 7.04 -9.43
C SER A 134 -5.01 7.92 -9.86
N GLY A 135 -4.72 8.93 -10.69
CA GLY A 135 -5.68 9.74 -11.43
C GLY A 135 -5.81 11.22 -11.01
N LEU A 136 -5.20 12.10 -11.79
CA LEU A 136 -5.99 13.09 -12.55
C LEU A 136 -6.11 12.49 -13.96
N SER A 137 -7.26 12.14 -14.55
CA SER A 137 -8.68 12.13 -14.20
C SER A 137 -9.35 11.02 -15.04
N ALA A 138 -10.68 10.97 -15.08
CA ALA A 138 -11.48 10.16 -16.00
C ALA A 138 -11.15 10.27 -17.52
N THR A 139 -10.16 11.07 -17.95
CA THR A 139 -9.34 10.89 -19.19
C THR A 139 -8.03 11.72 -19.16
N GLY A 140 -7.46 12.05 -18.00
CA GLY A 140 -6.42 13.09 -17.83
C GLY A 140 -5.02 12.91 -18.47
N ARG A 141 -4.86 12.24 -19.62
CA ARG A 141 -3.65 12.29 -20.47
C ARG A 141 -3.99 12.77 -21.88
N ASP A 142 -3.04 13.46 -22.51
CA ASP A 142 -3.07 13.79 -23.93
C ASP A 142 -3.22 12.52 -24.78
N PRO A 143 -4.28 12.38 -25.59
CA PRO A 143 -4.50 11.23 -26.48
C PRO A 143 -3.31 10.92 -27.40
N ALA A 144 -2.51 11.92 -27.77
CA ALA A 144 -1.31 11.74 -28.59
C ALA A 144 -0.19 11.01 -27.83
N GLN A 145 -0.09 11.20 -26.51
CA GLN A 145 0.90 10.57 -25.64
C GLN A 145 0.58 9.08 -25.40
N VAL A 146 -0.70 8.74 -25.20
CA VAL A 146 -1.17 7.35 -25.12
C VAL A 146 -0.93 6.61 -26.44
N LYS A 147 -1.15 7.29 -27.58
CA LYS A 147 -0.92 6.77 -28.94
C LYS A 147 0.55 6.51 -29.26
N ARG A 148 1.46 7.37 -28.76
CA ARG A 148 2.92 7.21 -28.92
C ARG A 148 3.51 6.08 -28.08
N VAL A 149 3.02 5.91 -26.85
CA VAL A 149 3.45 4.81 -25.97
C VAL A 149 2.98 3.46 -26.53
N THR A 150 1.74 3.36 -27.02
CA THR A 150 1.19 2.13 -27.62
C THR A 150 1.82 1.74 -28.97
N GLN A 151 2.45 2.68 -29.68
CA GLN A 151 3.21 2.41 -30.92
C GLN A 151 4.66 1.96 -30.67
N LYS A 152 5.26 2.27 -29.51
CA LYS A 152 6.68 1.96 -29.19
C LYS A 152 6.91 0.62 -28.48
N VAL A 153 5.85 -0.11 -28.13
CA VAL A 153 5.96 -1.45 -27.54
C VAL A 153 6.25 -2.47 -28.65
N SER A 154 7.33 -3.24 -28.53
CA SER A 154 7.66 -4.28 -29.53
C SER A 154 6.48 -5.25 -29.70
N SER A 155 6.36 -5.88 -30.87
CA SER A 155 5.30 -6.86 -31.16
C SER A 155 5.19 -7.99 -30.13
N THR A 156 6.24 -8.23 -29.34
CA THR A 156 6.30 -9.20 -28.25
C THR A 156 5.73 -8.71 -26.91
N CYS A 157 5.75 -7.39 -26.63
CA CYS A 157 5.24 -6.81 -25.38
C CYS A 157 3.86 -6.15 -25.52
N ARG A 158 3.38 -6.00 -26.76
CA ARG A 158 2.13 -5.32 -27.12
C ARG A 158 0.87 -5.91 -26.45
N PRO A 159 0.73 -7.23 -26.25
CA PRO A 159 -0.44 -7.79 -25.55
C PRO A 159 -0.49 -7.35 -24.08
N TYR A 160 0.64 -7.43 -23.37
CA TYR A 160 0.73 -7.14 -21.93
C TYR A 160 0.60 -5.64 -21.62
N PHE A 161 1.12 -4.78 -22.51
CA PHE A 161 1.05 -3.32 -22.32
C PHE A 161 -0.31 -2.73 -22.70
N LEU A 162 -1.05 -3.35 -23.63
CA LEU A 162 -2.42 -2.95 -23.97
C LEU A 162 -3.44 -3.44 -22.91
N GLU A 163 -3.23 -4.61 -22.31
CA GLU A 163 -4.00 -5.09 -21.15
C GLU A 163 -3.86 -4.21 -19.90
N VAL A 164 -2.77 -3.43 -19.77
CA VAL A 164 -2.61 -2.49 -18.65
C VAL A 164 -3.24 -1.12 -18.96
N LEU A 165 -3.54 -0.82 -20.22
CA LEU A 165 -4.02 0.49 -20.68
C LEU A 165 -5.53 0.56 -20.96
N GLU A 166 -6.21 -0.57 -21.11
CA GLU A 166 -7.66 -0.62 -21.09
C GLU A 166 -8.16 -0.40 -19.65
N HIS A 167 -8.94 0.67 -19.46
CA HIS A 167 -9.65 1.12 -18.25
C HIS A 167 -9.33 0.33 -16.96
N PRO A 168 -8.76 0.94 -15.90
CA PRO A 168 -8.59 0.24 -14.64
C PRO A 168 -9.97 -0.28 -14.21
N SER A 169 -10.07 -1.60 -14.09
CA SER A 169 -11.32 -2.26 -13.75
C SER A 169 -11.89 -1.65 -12.48
N SER A 170 -13.20 -1.43 -12.43
CA SER A 170 -13.84 -0.91 -11.22
C SER A 170 -13.97 -1.98 -10.11
N VAL A 171 -13.36 -3.14 -10.31
CA VAL A 171 -13.36 -4.29 -9.38
C VAL A 171 -12.21 -4.19 -8.38
N GLY A 172 -12.55 -4.32 -7.09
CA GLY A 172 -11.63 -4.45 -5.97
C GLY A 172 -11.69 -5.83 -5.34
N LEU A 173 -10.55 -6.50 -5.16
CA LEU A 173 -10.50 -7.74 -4.37
C LEU A 173 -10.02 -7.44 -2.95
N MET A 174 -10.74 -7.96 -1.98
CA MET A 174 -10.46 -7.78 -0.56
C MET A 174 -10.21 -9.14 0.10
N PHE A 175 -9.09 -9.29 0.78
CA PHE A 175 -8.71 -10.56 1.43
C PHE A 175 -8.82 -10.45 2.96
N PRO A 176 -9.61 -11.31 3.62
CA PRO A 176 -9.87 -11.20 5.06
C PRO A 176 -8.63 -11.48 5.90
N GLY A 177 -8.66 -10.96 7.13
CA GLY A 177 -7.59 -11.09 8.10
C GLY A 177 -7.93 -12.02 9.25
N GLN A 178 -7.12 -11.96 10.31
CA GLN A 178 -7.32 -12.73 11.53
C GLN A 178 -8.70 -12.42 12.15
N GLY A 179 -9.40 -13.46 12.58
CA GLY A 179 -10.77 -13.42 13.07
C GLY A 179 -11.82 -13.92 12.07
N SER A 180 -11.42 -14.26 10.85
CA SER A 180 -12.30 -14.85 9.82
C SER A 180 -12.16 -16.36 9.67
N GLN A 181 -11.18 -16.99 10.33
CA GLN A 181 -11.02 -18.44 10.34
C GLN A 181 -12.18 -19.14 11.07
N TYR A 182 -12.58 -20.31 10.59
CA TYR A 182 -13.61 -21.14 11.21
C TYR A 182 -13.38 -22.62 10.89
N VAL A 183 -13.87 -23.49 11.77
CA VAL A 183 -13.85 -24.94 11.53
C VAL A 183 -14.70 -25.26 10.31
N ASN A 184 -14.21 -26.12 9.42
CA ASN A 184 -14.78 -26.49 8.14
C ASN A 184 -14.60 -25.46 7.00
N MET A 185 -13.74 -24.44 7.18
CA MET A 185 -13.28 -23.61 6.05
C MET A 185 -12.56 -24.47 5.00
N LEU A 186 -12.54 -24.03 3.74
CA LEU A 186 -12.02 -24.75 2.57
C LEU A 186 -12.84 -25.96 2.11
N SER A 187 -13.85 -26.39 2.87
CA SER A 187 -14.62 -27.61 2.54
C SER A 187 -15.30 -27.54 1.16
N GLY A 188 -15.71 -26.33 0.73
CA GLY A 188 -16.37 -26.12 -0.56
C GLY A 188 -15.41 -26.05 -1.76
N VAL A 189 -14.12 -25.83 -1.52
CA VAL A 189 -13.11 -25.64 -2.57
C VAL A 189 -11.97 -26.67 -2.56
N LYS A 190 -11.86 -27.50 -1.51
CA LYS A 190 -10.76 -28.48 -1.34
C LYS A 190 -10.58 -29.43 -2.51
N ASP A 191 -11.65 -29.71 -3.26
CA ASP A 191 -11.62 -30.67 -4.35
C ASP A 191 -11.15 -30.08 -5.70
N MET A 192 -11.03 -28.75 -5.79
CA MET A 192 -10.54 -28.04 -6.96
C MET A 192 -9.06 -28.39 -7.22
N PRO A 193 -8.64 -28.68 -8.48
CA PRO A 193 -7.26 -29.07 -8.78
C PRO A 193 -6.20 -28.09 -8.28
N ALA A 194 -6.40 -26.79 -8.49
CA ALA A 194 -5.48 -25.75 -8.03
C ALA A 194 -5.38 -25.71 -6.48
N VAL A 195 -6.49 -25.95 -5.78
CA VAL A 195 -6.51 -25.99 -4.31
C VAL A 195 -5.79 -27.23 -3.78
N LYS A 196 -5.93 -28.38 -4.43
CA LYS A 196 -5.17 -29.60 -4.07
C LYS A 196 -3.66 -29.37 -4.20
N GLU A 197 -3.22 -28.73 -5.27
CA GLU A 197 -1.80 -28.39 -5.47
C GLU A 197 -1.28 -27.39 -4.43
N MET A 198 -2.08 -26.37 -4.10
CA MET A 198 -1.77 -25.42 -3.03
C MET A 198 -1.65 -26.12 -1.68
N LEU A 199 -2.57 -27.03 -1.35
CA LEU A 199 -2.56 -27.79 -0.09
C LEU A 199 -1.35 -28.74 0.00
N ALA A 200 -0.98 -29.40 -1.10
CA ALA A 200 0.23 -30.22 -1.16
C ALA A 200 1.49 -29.38 -0.94
N THR A 201 1.62 -28.25 -1.65
CA THR A 201 2.72 -27.30 -1.44
C THR A 201 2.74 -26.73 -0.02
N ALA A 202 1.57 -26.47 0.56
CA ALA A 202 1.45 -25.99 1.92
C ALA A 202 1.93 -27.02 2.93
N ARG A 203 1.59 -28.29 2.76
CA ARG A 203 2.07 -29.38 3.62
C ARG A 203 3.60 -29.45 3.65
N ASP A 204 4.25 -29.31 2.50
CA ASP A 204 5.71 -29.30 2.39
C ASP A 204 6.35 -28.12 3.13
N ILE A 205 5.76 -26.92 3.02
CA ILE A 205 6.31 -25.69 3.59
C ILE A 205 6.03 -25.58 5.10
N LEU A 206 4.80 -25.92 5.49
CA LEU A 206 4.32 -25.76 6.86
C LEU A 206 4.81 -26.90 7.75
N GLY A 207 4.92 -28.11 7.23
CA GLY A 207 5.25 -29.32 7.99
C GLY A 207 4.05 -29.95 8.71
N TRP A 208 2.84 -29.48 8.43
CA TRP A 208 1.58 -29.99 8.95
C TRP A 208 0.48 -29.88 7.89
N ASP A 209 -0.60 -30.65 8.08
CA ASP A 209 -1.70 -30.72 7.11
C ASP A 209 -2.68 -29.56 7.32
N ALA A 210 -2.66 -28.59 6.40
CA ALA A 210 -3.53 -27.42 6.48
C ALA A 210 -5.01 -27.76 6.33
N LEU A 211 -5.34 -28.74 5.50
CA LEU A 211 -6.72 -29.15 5.28
C LEU A 211 -7.28 -29.84 6.52
N ASP A 212 -6.50 -30.73 7.15
CA ASP A 212 -6.92 -31.40 8.39
C ASP A 212 -7.21 -30.40 9.52
N VAL A 213 -6.35 -29.39 9.70
CA VAL A 213 -6.59 -28.34 10.71
C VAL A 213 -7.86 -27.55 10.39
N CYS A 214 -8.09 -27.19 9.12
CA CYS A 214 -9.32 -26.50 8.73
C CYS A 214 -10.58 -27.33 9.00
N LEU A 215 -10.59 -28.62 8.65
CA LEU A 215 -11.79 -29.46 8.72
C LEU A 215 -12.07 -30.00 10.13
N HIS A 216 -11.02 -30.36 10.88
CA HIS A 216 -11.15 -31.14 12.11
C HIS A 216 -10.49 -30.47 13.33
N GLY A 217 -9.72 -29.40 13.15
CA GLY A 217 -9.09 -28.70 14.26
C GLY A 217 -10.12 -28.06 15.19
N PRO A 218 -9.92 -28.07 16.51
CA PRO A 218 -10.76 -27.27 17.40
C PRO A 218 -10.55 -25.78 17.09
N GLY A 219 -11.60 -24.97 17.24
CA GLY A 219 -11.53 -23.52 16.98
C GLY A 219 -10.36 -22.82 17.71
N SER A 220 -10.02 -23.27 18.92
CA SER A 220 -8.87 -22.76 19.69
C SER A 220 -7.51 -22.99 19.02
N LYS A 221 -7.37 -24.01 18.17
CA LYS A 221 -6.16 -24.24 17.35
C LYS A 221 -6.15 -23.32 16.13
N LEU A 222 -7.30 -23.12 15.49
CA LEU A 222 -7.42 -22.19 14.37
C LEU A 222 -7.16 -20.74 14.81
N ASP A 223 -7.48 -20.38 16.06
CA ASP A 223 -7.27 -19.04 16.62
C ASP A 223 -5.80 -18.71 16.96
N GLN A 224 -4.92 -19.72 16.98
CA GLN A 224 -3.49 -19.53 17.23
C GLN A 224 -2.81 -18.93 16.00
N THR A 225 -2.02 -17.87 16.20
CA THR A 225 -1.46 -17.05 15.11
C THR A 225 -0.63 -17.85 14.10
N GLU A 226 0.13 -18.84 14.57
CA GLU A 226 0.94 -19.74 13.75
C GLU A 226 0.12 -20.61 12.79
N PHE A 227 -1.15 -20.87 13.10
CA PHE A 227 -2.07 -21.62 12.24
C PHE A 227 -2.96 -20.65 11.46
N CYS A 228 -3.56 -19.65 12.11
CA CYS A 228 -4.52 -18.75 11.47
C CYS A 228 -3.94 -18.03 10.26
N ASN A 229 -2.71 -17.53 10.35
CA ASN A 229 -2.09 -16.73 9.29
C ASN A 229 -1.90 -17.55 8.00
N PRO A 230 -1.25 -18.74 8.03
CA PRO A 230 -1.20 -19.64 6.88
C PRO A 230 -2.58 -20.04 6.35
N LEU A 231 -3.52 -20.38 7.23
CA LEU A 231 -4.85 -20.85 6.81
C LEU A 231 -5.67 -19.76 6.12
N LEU A 232 -5.62 -18.52 6.60
CA LEU A 232 -6.27 -17.37 5.97
C LEU A 232 -5.65 -17.03 4.61
N PHE A 233 -4.32 -17.13 4.51
CA PHE A 233 -3.61 -16.95 3.24
C PHE A 233 -4.03 -18.01 2.20
N ILE A 234 -4.03 -19.29 2.59
CA ILE A 234 -4.49 -20.39 1.74
C ILE A 234 -5.97 -20.21 1.37
N GLY A 235 -6.81 -19.85 2.34
CA GLY A 235 -8.23 -19.56 2.14
C GLY A 235 -8.49 -18.45 1.12
N GLY A 236 -7.77 -17.34 1.23
CA GLY A 236 -7.92 -16.24 0.27
C GLY A 236 -7.50 -16.62 -1.15
N LEU A 237 -6.42 -17.40 -1.32
CA LEU A 237 -5.99 -17.85 -2.65
C LEU A 237 -6.86 -18.98 -3.21
N ALA A 238 -7.39 -19.86 -2.37
CA ALA A 238 -8.42 -20.82 -2.78
C ALA A 238 -9.71 -20.12 -3.23
N GLY A 239 -10.11 -19.06 -2.53
CA GLY A 239 -11.23 -18.21 -2.91
C GLY A 239 -10.96 -17.48 -4.23
N LEU A 240 -9.72 -17.06 -4.48
CA LEU A 240 -9.33 -16.45 -5.75
C LEU A 240 -9.45 -17.46 -6.90
N GLU A 241 -9.05 -18.71 -6.71
CA GLU A 241 -9.25 -19.77 -7.70
C GLU A 241 -10.74 -20.05 -7.95
N LYS A 242 -11.58 -20.00 -6.91
CA LYS A 242 -13.04 -20.08 -7.07
C LYS A 242 -13.59 -18.89 -7.86
N LEU A 243 -13.19 -17.66 -7.52
CA LEU A 243 -13.62 -16.45 -8.23
C LEU A 243 -13.21 -16.50 -9.71
N LYS A 244 -12.02 -17.02 -10.04
CA LYS A 244 -11.60 -17.22 -11.44
C LYS A 244 -12.52 -18.13 -12.23
N GLN A 245 -13.19 -19.10 -11.58
CA GLN A 245 -14.14 -19.99 -12.24
C GLN A 245 -15.54 -19.38 -12.32
N GLU A 246 -15.99 -18.73 -11.25
CA GLU A 246 -17.36 -18.20 -11.13
C GLU A 246 -17.54 -16.84 -11.83
N VAL A 247 -16.54 -15.96 -11.73
CA VAL A 247 -16.55 -14.61 -12.31
C VAL A 247 -15.17 -14.26 -12.90
N PRO A 248 -14.78 -14.88 -14.04
CA PRO A 248 -13.44 -14.73 -14.62
C PRO A 248 -13.02 -13.27 -14.85
N GLU A 249 -13.94 -12.42 -15.28
CA GLU A 249 -13.69 -11.00 -15.55
C GLU A 249 -13.30 -10.21 -14.29
N ALA A 250 -13.89 -10.54 -13.14
CA ALA A 250 -13.55 -9.91 -11.87
C ALA A 250 -12.18 -10.35 -11.36
N ALA A 251 -11.80 -11.62 -11.60
CA ALA A 251 -10.54 -12.18 -11.12
C ALA A 251 -9.34 -11.87 -12.03
N SER A 252 -9.54 -11.74 -13.34
CA SER A 252 -8.45 -11.64 -14.32
C SER A 252 -7.74 -10.30 -14.25
N ARG A 253 -8.48 -9.21 -14.03
CA ARG A 253 -7.96 -7.83 -14.10
C ARG A 253 -8.60 -6.94 -13.02
N PRO A 254 -8.39 -7.19 -11.72
CA PRO A 254 -8.88 -6.27 -10.69
C PRO A 254 -8.16 -4.93 -10.80
N GLY A 255 -8.87 -3.82 -10.62
CA GLY A 255 -8.25 -2.49 -10.60
C GLY A 255 -7.47 -2.25 -9.32
N ALA A 256 -7.92 -2.85 -8.22
CA ALA A 256 -7.26 -2.77 -6.93
C ALA A 256 -7.38 -4.06 -6.13
N VAL A 257 -6.38 -4.31 -5.28
CA VAL A 257 -6.43 -5.35 -4.26
C VAL A 257 -6.03 -4.79 -2.90
N ALA A 258 -6.60 -5.34 -1.85
CA ALA A 258 -6.26 -5.04 -0.47
C ALA A 258 -6.49 -6.28 0.39
N GLY A 259 -5.80 -6.40 1.51
CA GLY A 259 -6.19 -7.40 2.50
C GLY A 259 -6.03 -6.89 3.91
N LEU A 260 -6.72 -7.47 4.87
CA LEU A 260 -6.67 -7.01 6.26
C LEU A 260 -5.52 -7.68 7.00
N GLY A 261 -4.49 -6.92 7.40
CA GLY A 261 -3.39 -7.43 8.20
C GLY A 261 -2.58 -8.52 7.49
N VAL A 262 -2.81 -9.80 7.82
CA VAL A 262 -2.21 -10.93 7.08
C VAL A 262 -2.70 -11.01 5.63
N GLY A 263 -3.91 -10.52 5.36
CA GLY A 263 -4.48 -10.46 4.01
C GLY A 263 -3.64 -9.64 3.03
N ASP A 264 -2.79 -8.71 3.49
CA ASP A 264 -1.86 -7.99 2.59
C ASP A 264 -0.95 -8.95 1.83
N LEU A 265 -0.52 -10.05 2.46
CA LEU A 265 0.31 -11.06 1.79
C LEU A 265 -0.48 -11.82 0.71
N THR A 266 -1.77 -12.07 0.95
CA THR A 266 -2.68 -12.64 -0.06
C THR A 266 -2.89 -11.66 -1.22
N ALA A 267 -3.13 -10.37 -0.91
CA ALA A 267 -3.30 -9.32 -1.90
C ALA A 267 -2.06 -9.19 -2.80
N LEU A 268 -0.85 -9.28 -2.22
CA LEU A 268 0.39 -9.25 -2.98
C LEU A 268 0.55 -10.44 -3.92
N VAL A 269 0.12 -11.64 -3.53
CA VAL A 269 0.10 -12.79 -4.44
C VAL A 269 -0.95 -12.63 -5.54
N ALA A 270 -2.14 -12.12 -5.20
CA ALA A 270 -3.19 -11.81 -6.16
C ALA A 270 -2.75 -10.75 -7.20
N ALA A 271 -1.98 -9.75 -6.77
CA ALA A 271 -1.36 -8.74 -7.64
C ALA A 271 -0.12 -9.25 -8.38
N GLY A 272 0.30 -10.51 -8.20
CA GLY A 272 1.44 -11.11 -8.87
C GLY A 272 2.81 -10.68 -8.33
N VAL A 273 2.87 -10.02 -7.17
CA VAL A 273 4.12 -9.60 -6.53
C VAL A 273 4.91 -10.79 -5.99
N LEU A 274 4.21 -11.78 -5.43
CA LEU A 274 4.78 -13.01 -4.88
C LEU A 274 4.10 -14.23 -5.52
N THR A 275 4.83 -15.34 -5.58
CA THR A 275 4.24 -16.65 -5.88
C THR A 275 3.51 -17.20 -4.64
N PHE A 276 2.62 -18.18 -4.81
CA PHE A 276 2.01 -18.89 -3.66
C PHE A 276 3.07 -19.43 -2.70
N ARG A 277 4.10 -20.10 -3.24
CA ARG A 277 5.17 -20.74 -2.46
C ARG A 277 5.99 -19.72 -1.68
N ASP A 278 6.40 -18.62 -2.30
CA ASP A 278 7.16 -17.58 -1.61
C ASP A 278 6.29 -16.83 -0.60
N GLY A 279 5.04 -16.51 -0.98
CA GLY A 279 4.06 -15.90 -0.09
C GLY A 279 3.82 -16.75 1.16
N LEU A 280 3.62 -18.06 1.02
CA LEU A 280 3.39 -18.94 2.17
C LEU A 280 4.61 -19.06 3.09
N LYS A 281 5.84 -19.07 2.54
CA LYS A 281 7.07 -19.02 3.36
C LYS A 281 7.14 -17.72 4.18
N VAL A 282 6.84 -16.58 3.55
CA VAL A 282 6.80 -15.28 4.21
C VAL A 282 5.69 -15.23 5.28
N VAL A 283 4.51 -15.78 5.00
CA VAL A 283 3.40 -15.89 5.95
C VAL A 283 3.77 -16.78 7.14
N LYS A 284 4.41 -17.94 6.90
CA LYS A 284 4.89 -18.83 7.96
C LYS A 284 5.88 -18.10 8.87
N ALA A 285 6.90 -17.47 8.29
CA ALA A 285 7.90 -16.72 9.04
C ALA A 285 7.27 -15.58 9.87
N ARG A 286 6.32 -14.84 9.29
CA ARG A 286 5.53 -13.84 10.00
C ARG A 286 4.80 -14.42 11.20
N ALA A 287 4.12 -15.54 11.01
CA ALA A 287 3.27 -16.16 12.02
C ALA A 287 4.09 -16.70 13.20
N GLU A 288 5.22 -17.36 12.91
CA GLU A 288 6.16 -17.84 13.91
C GLU A 288 6.79 -16.69 14.70
N ALA A 289 7.22 -15.63 14.01
CA ALA A 289 7.78 -14.44 14.64
C ALA A 289 6.78 -13.73 15.56
N LEU A 290 5.52 -13.62 15.13
CA LEU A 290 4.43 -13.06 15.95
C LEU A 290 4.13 -13.92 17.18
N LYS A 291 4.09 -15.24 17.03
CA LYS A 291 3.89 -16.17 18.15
C LYS A 291 4.99 -15.98 19.20
N GLU A 292 6.24 -15.94 18.76
CA GLU A 292 7.38 -15.76 19.66
C GLU A 292 7.33 -14.40 20.37
N ALA A 293 7.10 -13.31 19.64
CA ALA A 293 6.99 -11.97 20.24
C ALA A 293 5.84 -11.91 21.26
N SER A 294 4.72 -12.59 20.98
CA SER A 294 3.55 -12.65 21.86
C SER A 294 3.78 -13.47 23.13
N ALA A 295 4.79 -14.35 23.14
CA ALA A 295 5.16 -15.18 24.29
C ALA A 295 6.19 -14.52 25.22
N THR A 296 6.69 -13.33 24.87
CA THR A 296 7.67 -12.60 25.68
C THR A 296 7.02 -11.54 26.56
N GLY A 297 7.57 -11.35 27.77
CA GLY A 297 7.15 -10.32 28.71
C GLY A 297 5.81 -10.61 29.41
N GLU A 298 5.09 -9.54 29.77
CA GLU A 298 3.74 -9.65 30.33
C GLU A 298 2.78 -10.24 29.31
N ALA A 299 1.78 -11.00 29.78
CA ALA A 299 0.70 -11.49 28.93
C ALA A 299 0.10 -10.36 28.09
N GLN A 300 -0.06 -10.61 26.79
CA GLN A 300 -0.54 -9.61 25.83
C GLN A 300 -1.98 -9.91 25.44
N ALA A 301 -2.71 -8.89 24.99
CA ALA A 301 -4.09 -9.04 24.54
C ALA A 301 -4.49 -8.02 23.47
N LEU A 302 -5.57 -8.36 22.77
CA LEU A 302 -6.32 -7.47 21.89
C LEU A 302 -7.73 -7.23 22.43
N LEU A 303 -8.22 -6.01 22.27
CA LEU A 303 -9.54 -5.55 22.66
C LEU A 303 -10.27 -5.00 21.44
N SER A 304 -11.41 -5.57 21.08
CA SER A 304 -12.31 -4.99 20.08
C SER A 304 -13.17 -3.90 20.71
N VAL A 305 -13.18 -2.71 20.11
CA VAL A 305 -13.95 -1.55 20.57
C VAL A 305 -14.86 -1.04 19.44
N ALA A 306 -16.15 -0.89 19.73
CA ALA A 306 -17.12 -0.30 18.81
C ALA A 306 -17.93 0.82 19.48
N GLY A 307 -18.33 1.79 18.68
CA GLY A 307 -19.15 2.92 19.11
C GLY A 307 -18.35 4.12 19.65
N MET A 308 -17.03 4.14 19.55
CA MET A 308 -16.21 5.25 20.05
C MET A 308 -15.38 5.88 18.93
N ARG A 309 -15.32 7.21 18.87
CA ARG A 309 -14.48 7.93 17.91
C ARG A 309 -12.99 7.70 18.22
N ARG A 310 -12.15 7.75 17.18
CA ARG A 310 -10.71 7.47 17.26
C ARG A 310 -9.98 8.41 18.23
N ASP A 311 -10.24 9.72 18.13
CA ASP A 311 -9.68 10.75 19.01
C ASP A 311 -9.94 10.45 20.50
N LYS A 312 -11.20 10.10 20.81
CA LYS A 312 -11.61 9.75 22.18
C LYS A 312 -10.96 8.44 22.64
N LEU A 313 -10.94 7.41 21.80
CA LEU A 313 -10.29 6.13 22.11
C LEU A 313 -8.80 6.30 22.39
N GLU A 314 -8.11 7.12 21.60
CA GLU A 314 -6.70 7.42 21.77
C GLU A 314 -6.42 8.15 23.10
N GLY A 315 -7.31 9.07 23.50
CA GLY A 315 -7.30 9.70 24.82
C GLY A 315 -7.45 8.69 25.95
N VAL A 316 -8.40 7.74 25.84
CA VAL A 316 -8.58 6.68 26.85
C VAL A 316 -7.36 5.75 26.90
N CYS A 317 -6.78 5.36 25.76
CA CYS A 317 -5.55 4.57 25.72
C CYS A 317 -4.39 5.29 26.44
N ARG A 318 -4.28 6.61 26.28
CA ARG A 318 -3.30 7.43 27.00
C ARG A 318 -3.55 7.41 28.51
N GLN A 319 -4.79 7.64 28.92
CA GLN A 319 -5.19 7.56 30.33
C GLN A 319 -4.81 6.20 30.95
N VAL A 320 -5.03 5.09 30.25
CA VAL A 320 -4.64 3.75 30.72
C VAL A 320 -3.12 3.66 30.96
N ARG A 321 -2.31 4.17 30.02
CA ARG A 321 -0.85 4.18 30.17
C ARG A 321 -0.39 5.07 31.33
N ASP A 322 -1.03 6.22 31.51
CA ASP A 322 -0.71 7.14 32.61
C ASP A 322 -1.09 6.56 33.98
N GLU A 323 -2.23 5.87 34.09
CA GLU A 323 -2.70 5.25 35.34
C GLU A 323 -1.87 4.03 35.76
N ILE A 324 -1.40 3.22 34.81
CA ILE A 324 -0.62 2.00 35.11
C ILE A 324 0.88 2.30 35.16
N GLY A 325 1.36 3.27 34.39
CA GLY A 325 2.77 3.65 34.31
C GLY A 325 3.56 2.85 33.27
N SER A 326 4.88 2.77 33.47
CA SER A 326 5.86 2.33 32.46
C SER A 326 5.71 0.87 32.00
N SER A 327 4.97 0.03 32.72
CA SER A 327 4.68 -1.35 32.32
C SER A 327 3.55 -1.47 31.31
N ALA A 328 2.70 -0.44 31.14
CA ALA A 328 1.56 -0.52 30.25
C ALA A 328 1.92 -0.25 28.79
N THR A 329 1.59 -1.20 27.93
CA THR A 329 1.36 -0.94 26.50
C THR A 329 -0.14 -0.88 26.26
N CYS A 330 -0.62 0.16 25.59
CA CYS A 330 -2.04 0.29 25.23
C CYS A 330 -2.17 1.21 24.02
N TYR A 331 -2.32 0.66 22.82
CA TYR A 331 -2.39 1.42 21.57
C TYR A 331 -3.56 0.96 20.71
N ILE A 332 -4.08 1.84 19.86
CA ILE A 332 -4.98 1.43 18.78
C ILE A 332 -4.16 0.57 17.82
N SER A 333 -4.56 -0.68 17.62
CA SER A 333 -3.89 -1.66 16.75
C SER A 333 -4.51 -1.72 15.36
N SER A 334 -5.79 -1.39 15.21
CA SER A 334 -6.44 -1.30 13.90
C SER A 334 -7.58 -0.30 13.92
N VAL A 335 -7.71 0.47 12.85
CA VAL A 335 -8.85 1.35 12.56
C VAL A 335 -9.66 0.68 11.46
N LEU A 336 -10.75 0.03 11.85
CA LEU A 336 -11.48 -0.90 10.98
C LEU A 336 -12.59 -0.20 10.20
N PHE A 337 -13.35 0.68 10.86
CA PHE A 337 -14.47 1.39 10.27
C PHE A 337 -14.85 2.57 11.17
N PRO A 338 -15.74 3.48 10.73
CA PRO A 338 -16.20 4.59 11.55
C PRO A 338 -16.65 4.13 12.94
N ARG A 339 -15.96 4.67 13.95
CA ARG A 339 -16.16 4.34 15.36
C ARG A 339 -15.99 2.86 15.69
N GLY A 340 -15.07 2.16 15.03
CA GLY A 340 -14.59 0.88 15.55
C GLY A 340 -13.16 0.55 15.17
N ALA A 341 -12.52 -0.02 16.16
CA ALA A 341 -11.09 -0.23 16.20
C ALA A 341 -10.80 -1.47 17.04
N THR A 342 -9.59 -1.99 16.88
CA THR A 342 -8.98 -2.86 17.87
C THR A 342 -7.92 -2.07 18.61
N CYS A 343 -7.71 -2.42 19.87
CA CYS A 343 -6.58 -1.95 20.66
C CYS A 343 -5.75 -3.14 21.10
N GLY A 344 -4.43 -2.98 21.16
CA GLY A 344 -3.50 -4.01 21.60
C GLY A 344 -2.60 -3.49 22.70
N GLY A 345 -2.13 -4.41 23.54
CA GLY A 345 -1.17 -4.08 24.58
C GLY A 345 -1.01 -5.17 25.61
N THR A 346 -0.50 -4.80 26.78
CA THR A 346 -0.42 -5.72 27.91
C THR A 346 -1.82 -6.04 28.41
N ARG A 347 -2.02 -7.27 28.90
CA ARG A 347 -3.33 -7.78 29.32
C ARG A 347 -3.94 -6.90 30.41
N THR A 348 -3.14 -6.48 31.39
CA THR A 348 -3.58 -5.57 32.46
C THR A 348 -4.11 -4.26 31.89
N ALA A 349 -3.42 -3.70 30.89
CA ALA A 349 -3.84 -2.47 30.23
C ALA A 349 -5.11 -2.65 29.40
N MET A 350 -5.27 -3.78 28.69
CA MET A 350 -6.49 -4.07 27.92
C MET A 350 -7.72 -4.28 28.81
N GLU A 351 -7.56 -4.92 29.97
CA GLU A 351 -8.64 -5.09 30.97
C GLU A 351 -9.03 -3.75 31.62
N ARG A 352 -8.08 -2.84 31.79
CA ARG A 352 -8.37 -1.46 32.22
C ARG A 352 -9.06 -0.66 31.10
N LEU A 353 -8.55 -0.76 29.88
CA LEU A 353 -9.14 -0.11 28.71
C LEU A 353 -10.58 -0.56 28.48
N GLU A 354 -10.90 -1.84 28.65
CA GLU A 354 -12.26 -2.35 28.50
C GLU A 354 -13.25 -1.60 29.41
N ARG A 355 -12.90 -1.44 30.69
CA ARG A 355 -13.72 -0.73 31.68
C ARG A 355 -13.84 0.75 31.34
N LEU A 356 -12.73 1.41 31.04
CA LEU A 356 -12.72 2.84 30.73
C LEU A 356 -13.44 3.16 29.42
N ALA A 357 -13.30 2.33 28.39
CA ALA A 357 -13.98 2.50 27.11
C ALA A 357 -15.50 2.41 27.30
N LYS A 358 -16.00 1.42 28.06
CA LYS A 358 -17.43 1.30 28.41
C LYS A 358 -17.93 2.53 29.18
N ALA A 359 -17.20 2.97 30.21
CA ALA A 359 -17.53 4.18 30.96
C ALA A 359 -17.53 5.45 30.09
N ASN A 360 -16.73 5.47 29.02
CA ASN A 360 -16.63 6.58 28.08
C ASN A 360 -17.56 6.45 26.86
N GLY A 361 -18.56 5.56 26.91
CA GLY A 361 -19.61 5.47 25.90
C GLY A 361 -19.27 4.62 24.67
N ALA A 362 -18.30 3.71 24.78
CA ALA A 362 -18.19 2.62 23.81
C ALA A 362 -19.46 1.75 23.88
N LEU A 363 -20.05 1.43 22.73
CA LEU A 363 -21.19 0.52 22.63
C LEU A 363 -20.77 -0.91 22.94
N GLN A 364 -19.53 -1.27 22.58
CA GLN A 364 -18.94 -2.56 22.85
C GLN A 364 -17.45 -2.38 23.14
N ALA A 365 -16.96 -3.11 24.15
CA ALA A 365 -15.55 -3.35 24.38
C ALA A 365 -15.42 -4.81 24.85
N LYS A 366 -14.66 -5.64 24.13
CA LYS A 366 -14.53 -7.08 24.42
C LYS A 366 -13.13 -7.58 24.06
N LEU A 367 -12.49 -8.29 24.98
CA LEU A 367 -11.23 -8.99 24.72
C LEU A 367 -11.43 -10.07 23.65
N THR A 368 -10.52 -10.14 22.69
CA THR A 368 -10.56 -11.16 21.64
C THR A 368 -9.90 -12.45 22.09
N THR A 369 -10.23 -13.58 21.42
CA THR A 369 -9.58 -14.88 21.66
C THR A 369 -8.17 -14.96 21.08
N SER A 370 -7.81 -14.02 20.20
CA SER A 370 -6.49 -13.92 19.59
C SER A 370 -5.38 -13.73 20.63
N LEU A 371 -4.26 -14.42 20.40
CA LEU A 371 -3.05 -14.29 21.19
C LEU A 371 -2.21 -13.11 20.67
N GLY A 372 -1.56 -12.40 21.58
CA GLY A 372 -0.65 -11.29 21.26
C GLY A 372 -1.29 -9.90 21.19
N ALA A 373 -0.44 -8.87 21.17
CA ALA A 373 -0.80 -7.48 20.94
C ALA A 373 -0.38 -7.03 19.53
N LEU A 374 -0.99 -7.64 18.51
CA LEU A 374 -0.66 -7.40 17.09
C LEU A 374 -0.78 -5.91 16.74
N HIS A 375 0.06 -5.43 15.81
CA HIS A 375 0.02 -4.05 15.31
C HIS A 375 0.31 -3.01 16.40
N THR A 376 1.21 -3.34 17.32
CA THR A 376 1.67 -2.46 18.41
C THR A 376 3.18 -2.54 18.59
N PRO A 377 3.82 -1.60 19.32
CA PRO A 377 5.25 -1.65 19.58
C PRO A 377 5.76 -2.96 20.21
N LEU A 378 4.90 -3.74 20.88
CA LEU A 378 5.28 -5.05 21.44
C LEU A 378 5.69 -6.07 20.36
N MET A 379 5.32 -5.84 19.10
CA MET A 379 5.67 -6.71 17.98
C MET A 379 7.02 -6.37 17.33
N ALA A 380 7.79 -5.40 17.86
CA ALA A 380 9.10 -5.05 17.32
C ALA A 380 10.07 -6.23 17.16
N PRO A 381 10.12 -7.23 18.09
CA PRO A 381 10.95 -8.42 17.90
C PRO A 381 10.52 -9.26 16.68
N ALA A 382 9.21 -9.30 16.39
CA ALA A 382 8.69 -10.01 15.21
C ALA A 382 9.04 -9.30 13.90
N ALA A 383 9.05 -7.96 13.91
CA ALA A 383 9.33 -7.14 12.73
C ALA A 383 10.71 -7.44 12.11
N ALA A 384 11.74 -7.61 12.95
CA ALA A 384 13.09 -7.92 12.46
C ALA A 384 13.17 -9.29 11.76
N LYS A 385 12.54 -10.33 12.32
CA LYS A 385 12.51 -11.67 11.70
C LYS A 385 11.70 -11.69 10.42
N PHE A 386 10.58 -10.97 10.41
CA PHE A 386 9.74 -10.84 9.22
C PHE A 386 10.45 -10.08 8.10
N GLU A 387 11.18 -9.02 8.43
CA GLU A 387 11.99 -8.27 7.47
C GLU A 387 13.04 -9.16 6.80
N ALA A 388 13.73 -10.01 7.56
CA ALA A 388 14.70 -10.96 7.01
C ALA A 388 14.05 -11.90 5.97
N ALA A 389 12.88 -12.46 6.28
CA ALA A 389 12.14 -13.32 5.36
C ALA A 389 11.67 -12.57 4.10
N LEU A 390 11.22 -11.31 4.25
CA LEU A 390 10.85 -10.47 3.12
C LEU A 390 12.05 -10.13 2.22
N ARG A 391 13.22 -9.85 2.80
CA ARG A 391 14.46 -9.58 2.06
C ARG A 391 14.95 -10.82 1.30
N GLU A 392 14.79 -12.01 1.87
CA GLU A 392 15.08 -13.25 1.14
C GLU A 392 14.13 -13.47 -0.04
N ALA A 393 12.85 -13.13 0.13
CA ALA A 393 11.85 -13.21 -0.93
C ALA A 393 11.99 -12.10 -1.99
N SER A 394 12.59 -10.96 -1.65
CA SER A 394 12.61 -9.76 -2.51
C SER A 394 13.26 -9.97 -3.87
N VAL A 395 14.25 -10.87 -3.94
CA VAL A 395 14.93 -11.24 -5.19
C VAL A 395 14.01 -11.92 -6.21
N ARG A 396 12.85 -12.42 -5.77
CA ARG A 396 11.81 -13.06 -6.60
C ARG A 396 10.53 -12.23 -6.69
N MET A 397 10.48 -11.05 -6.07
CA MET A 397 9.30 -10.20 -6.13
C MET A 397 9.21 -9.52 -7.49
N SER A 398 7.99 -9.46 -8.02
CA SER A 398 7.67 -8.73 -9.26
C SER A 398 6.92 -7.44 -8.95
N PRO A 399 6.98 -6.41 -9.83
CA PRO A 399 6.07 -5.28 -9.74
C PRO A 399 4.61 -5.73 -9.72
N PRO A 400 3.74 -5.08 -8.93
CA PRO A 400 2.33 -5.44 -8.86
C PRO A 400 1.64 -5.19 -10.21
N LYS A 401 0.71 -6.07 -10.59
CA LYS A 401 -0.06 -5.96 -11.83
C LYS A 401 -1.26 -5.01 -11.74
N CYS A 402 -1.68 -4.69 -10.52
CA CYS A 402 -2.78 -3.80 -10.18
C CYS A 402 -2.43 -3.01 -8.91
N ASP A 403 -3.23 -2.01 -8.55
CA ASP A 403 -2.95 -1.21 -7.36
C ASP A 403 -3.12 -2.05 -6.08
N VAL A 404 -2.14 -1.99 -5.17
CA VAL A 404 -2.19 -2.69 -3.88
C VAL A 404 -2.34 -1.67 -2.77
N TYR A 405 -3.46 -1.70 -2.05
CA TYR A 405 -3.69 -0.75 -0.95
C TYR A 405 -3.18 -1.31 0.36
N MET A 406 -2.25 -0.58 0.98
CA MET A 406 -1.47 -1.08 2.12
C MET A 406 -2.03 -0.57 3.44
N ASN A 407 -2.21 -1.47 4.41
CA ASN A 407 -2.77 -1.10 5.72
C ASN A 407 -1.93 -0.08 6.50
N CYS A 408 -0.60 -0.08 6.33
CA CYS A 408 0.30 0.79 7.07
C CYS A 408 0.12 2.28 6.70
N THR A 409 -0.14 2.56 5.41
CA THR A 409 -0.32 3.93 4.91
C THR A 409 -1.78 4.30 4.71
N GLY A 410 -2.66 3.32 4.56
CA GLY A 410 -4.05 3.54 4.15
C GLY A 410 -4.19 3.87 2.67
N GLY A 411 -3.11 3.76 1.88
CA GLY A 411 -3.03 4.21 0.50
C GLY A 411 -2.36 3.20 -0.43
N PRO A 412 -2.38 3.49 -1.75
CA PRO A 412 -1.93 2.56 -2.77
C PRO A 412 -0.41 2.49 -2.92
N VAL A 413 0.06 1.30 -3.27
CA VAL A 413 1.26 1.07 -4.08
C VAL A 413 0.76 0.76 -5.49
N TYR A 414 1.06 1.63 -6.44
CA TYR A 414 0.50 1.54 -7.78
C TYR A 414 1.06 0.37 -8.59
N ALA A 415 0.26 -0.12 -9.52
CA ALA A 415 0.70 -1.07 -10.54
C ALA A 415 2.04 -0.64 -11.18
N GLY A 416 2.94 -1.60 -11.39
CA GLY A 416 4.28 -1.34 -11.97
C GLY A 416 5.30 -0.71 -11.01
N SER A 417 4.92 -0.32 -9.80
CA SER A 417 5.86 0.19 -8.80
C SER A 417 6.94 -0.83 -8.45
N SER A 418 8.12 -0.36 -8.03
CA SER A 418 9.18 -1.25 -7.54
C SER A 418 8.68 -2.06 -6.34
N PRO A 419 8.77 -3.41 -6.36
CA PRO A 419 8.31 -4.23 -5.24
C PRO A 419 9.12 -4.01 -3.96
N HIS A 420 10.32 -3.44 -4.07
CA HIS A 420 11.16 -3.09 -2.91
C HIS A 420 10.52 -2.01 -2.02
N ALA A 421 9.63 -1.17 -2.57
CA ALA A 421 8.89 -0.17 -1.81
C ALA A 421 7.87 -0.80 -0.84
N ILE A 422 7.47 -2.06 -1.05
CA ILE A 422 6.44 -2.76 -0.28
C ILE A 422 7.00 -3.31 1.05
N ILE A 423 8.26 -3.75 1.05
CA ILE A 423 8.93 -4.34 2.22
C ILE A 423 8.84 -3.45 3.47
N PRO A 424 9.27 -2.17 3.44
CA PRO A 424 9.19 -1.32 4.63
C PRO A 424 7.74 -1.12 5.12
N LEU A 425 6.75 -1.15 4.22
CA LEU A 425 5.34 -1.02 4.59
C LEU A 425 4.84 -2.26 5.33
N LEU A 426 5.21 -3.45 4.88
CA LEU A 426 4.85 -4.72 5.54
C LEU A 426 5.53 -4.86 6.91
N VAL A 427 6.80 -4.44 7.02
CA VAL A 427 7.53 -4.48 8.30
C VAL A 427 6.91 -3.52 9.30
N ARG A 428 6.64 -2.27 8.89
CA ARG A 428 5.94 -1.28 9.72
C ARG A 428 4.55 -1.75 10.13
N GLN A 429 3.83 -2.46 9.27
CA GLN A 429 2.50 -3.01 9.59
C GLN A 429 2.49 -3.87 10.87
N LEU A 430 3.58 -4.54 11.23
CA LEU A 430 3.62 -5.36 12.45
C LEU A 430 3.55 -4.53 13.73
N THR A 431 4.09 -3.31 13.71
CA THR A 431 4.25 -2.44 14.88
C THR A 431 3.38 -1.20 14.85
N GLU A 432 2.77 -0.91 13.70
CA GLU A 432 1.90 0.23 13.47
C GLU A 432 0.45 -0.18 13.20
N PRO A 433 -0.52 0.71 13.45
CA PRO A 433 -1.93 0.37 13.31
C PRO A 433 -2.31 0.00 11.87
N VAL A 434 -3.19 -0.99 11.73
CA VAL A 434 -3.84 -1.32 10.46
C VAL A 434 -4.93 -0.29 10.13
N LEU A 435 -4.79 0.43 9.02
CA LEU A 435 -5.70 1.50 8.59
C LEU A 435 -6.76 1.03 7.57
N TRP A 436 -7.51 -0.02 7.90
CA TRP A 436 -8.49 -0.62 6.99
C TRP A 436 -9.59 0.34 6.51
N GLU A 437 -10.12 1.19 7.39
CA GLU A 437 -11.10 2.22 7.00
C GLU A 437 -10.54 3.15 5.90
N ALA A 438 -9.28 3.56 6.04
CA ALA A 438 -8.62 4.43 5.08
C ALA A 438 -8.36 3.71 3.75
N VAL A 439 -7.89 2.46 3.80
CA VAL A 439 -7.70 1.60 2.62
C VAL A 439 -8.98 1.53 1.79
N VAL A 440 -10.10 1.16 2.40
CA VAL A 440 -11.37 1.01 1.68
C VAL A 440 -11.84 2.35 1.10
N LYS A 441 -11.75 3.44 1.87
CA LYS A 441 -12.10 4.77 1.38
C LYS A 441 -11.24 5.21 0.21
N ALA A 442 -9.94 4.93 0.25
CA ALA A 442 -9.02 5.25 -0.83
C ALA A 442 -9.33 4.44 -2.09
N MET A 443 -9.66 3.15 -1.98
CA MET A 443 -10.12 2.34 -3.11
C MET A 443 -11.38 2.94 -3.76
N ILE A 444 -12.38 3.33 -2.94
CA ILE A 444 -13.62 3.95 -3.43
C ILE A 444 -13.33 5.28 -4.15
N GLN A 445 -12.47 6.11 -3.56
CA GLN A 445 -12.05 7.39 -4.14
C GLN A 445 -11.31 7.23 -5.47
N ALA A 446 -10.57 6.14 -5.64
CA ALA A 446 -9.90 5.78 -6.89
C ALA A 446 -10.84 5.20 -7.97
N GLY A 447 -12.15 5.14 -7.70
CA GLY A 447 -13.16 4.69 -8.67
C GLY A 447 -13.47 3.19 -8.60
N ILE A 448 -12.94 2.47 -7.61
CA ILE A 448 -13.37 1.09 -7.34
C ILE A 448 -14.81 1.13 -6.84
N SER A 449 -15.66 0.35 -7.48
CA SER A 449 -17.10 0.47 -7.34
C SER A 449 -17.79 -0.88 -7.14
N GLU A 450 -17.12 -1.98 -7.49
CA GLU A 450 -17.53 -3.35 -7.25
C GLU A 450 -16.46 -4.06 -6.42
N PHE A 451 -16.87 -4.79 -5.38
CA PHE A 451 -15.94 -5.43 -4.46
C PHE A 451 -16.21 -6.92 -4.32
N TYR A 452 -15.15 -7.71 -4.17
CA TYR A 452 -15.24 -9.11 -3.80
C TYR A 452 -14.44 -9.33 -2.53
N GLU A 453 -15.09 -9.79 -1.46
CA GLU A 453 -14.38 -10.38 -0.31
C GLU A 453 -14.05 -11.83 -0.69
N VAL A 454 -12.76 -12.17 -0.73
CA VAL A 454 -12.28 -13.44 -1.25
C VAL A 454 -11.60 -14.21 -0.14
N GLY A 455 -12.27 -15.25 0.37
CA GLY A 455 -11.76 -16.08 1.45
C GLY A 455 -12.83 -16.47 2.48
N PRO A 456 -12.42 -16.91 3.68
CA PRO A 456 -13.34 -17.42 4.68
C PRO A 456 -14.20 -16.31 5.30
N MET A 457 -15.46 -16.63 5.61
CA MET A 457 -16.44 -15.74 6.23
C MET A 457 -16.74 -14.48 5.38
N LYS A 458 -17.39 -13.47 5.99
CA LYS A 458 -17.81 -12.21 5.36
C LYS A 458 -17.48 -10.98 6.22
N GLN A 459 -16.32 -11.02 6.86
CA GLN A 459 -15.89 -10.02 7.84
C GLN A 459 -15.74 -8.65 7.17
N LEU A 460 -15.07 -8.59 6.02
CA LEU A 460 -14.79 -7.35 5.31
C LEU A 460 -16.07 -6.72 4.74
N LYS A 461 -17.00 -7.52 4.22
CA LYS A 461 -18.32 -7.08 3.79
C LYS A 461 -19.14 -6.53 4.95
N ALA A 462 -19.08 -7.17 6.12
CA ALA A 462 -19.73 -6.63 7.33
C ALA A 462 -19.13 -5.28 7.76
N MET A 463 -17.82 -5.10 7.62
CA MET A 463 -17.15 -3.82 7.86
C MET A 463 -17.47 -2.79 6.78
N MET A 464 -17.57 -3.19 5.50
CA MET A 464 -17.96 -2.34 4.38
C MET A 464 -19.29 -1.65 4.68
N LYS A 465 -20.29 -2.38 5.20
CA LYS A 465 -21.59 -1.81 5.61
C LYS A 465 -21.46 -0.61 6.56
N ARG A 466 -20.41 -0.59 7.38
CA ARG A 466 -20.14 0.48 8.34
C ARG A 466 -19.29 1.61 7.76
N ILE A 467 -18.55 1.35 6.69
CA ILE A 467 -17.71 2.32 5.98
C ILE A 467 -18.53 3.05 4.93
N ASP A 468 -19.21 2.30 4.06
CA ASP A 468 -20.01 2.80 2.96
C ASP A 468 -21.17 1.84 2.64
N GLY A 469 -22.40 2.33 2.80
CA GLY A 469 -23.61 1.53 2.59
C GLY A 469 -23.87 1.18 1.12
N ALA A 470 -23.46 2.03 0.17
CA ALA A 470 -23.65 1.77 -1.25
C ALA A 470 -22.67 0.70 -1.74
N MET A 471 -21.42 0.75 -1.29
CA MET A 471 -20.42 -0.25 -1.63
C MET A 471 -20.69 -1.60 -0.97
N PHE A 472 -21.35 -1.64 0.19
CA PHE A 472 -21.82 -2.89 0.80
C PHE A 472 -22.77 -3.67 -0.12
N GLU A 473 -23.72 -3.00 -0.76
CA GLU A 473 -24.64 -3.63 -1.73
C GLU A 473 -23.89 -4.14 -2.98
N ARG A 474 -22.76 -3.51 -3.30
CA ARG A 474 -21.87 -3.90 -4.41
C ARG A 474 -20.68 -4.76 -3.97
N THR A 475 -20.73 -5.31 -2.77
CA THR A 475 -19.71 -6.26 -2.27
C THR A 475 -20.25 -7.68 -2.33
N THR A 476 -19.59 -8.56 -3.08
CA THR A 476 -19.92 -10.00 -3.13
C THR A 476 -18.95 -10.78 -2.24
N ASN A 477 -19.42 -11.84 -1.57
CA ASN A 477 -18.54 -12.73 -0.82
C ASN A 477 -18.25 -13.99 -1.64
N VAL A 478 -16.99 -14.37 -1.73
CA VAL A 478 -16.50 -15.60 -2.35
C VAL A 478 -15.98 -16.51 -1.25
N GLU A 479 -16.90 -17.26 -0.64
CA GLU A 479 -16.63 -18.13 0.51
C GLU A 479 -15.98 -19.46 0.10
N VAL A 480 -15.14 -20.03 0.98
CA VAL A 480 -14.27 -21.19 0.73
C VAL A 480 -14.52 -22.39 1.62
#